data_AF-A0A349Z8A1-F1
#
_entry.id   AF-A0A349Z8A1-F1
#
_cell.length_a   1.000
_cell.length_b   1.000
_cell.length_c   1.000
_cell.angle_alpha   90.00
_cell.angle_beta   90.00
_cell.angle_gamma   90.00
#
_symmetry.space_group_name_H-M   'P 1'
#
loop_
_entity.id
_entity.type
_entity.pdbx_description
1 polymer ?
#
loop_
_entity_poly.entity_id
_entity_poly.type
_entity_poly.pdbx_seq_one_letter_code
_entity_poly.pdbx_strand_id
1 'polypeptide(L)'
;KEYTVNKAKKVGFIEISYRIVDVSTGQNVSVDTIRSRLVKEDVGNDGVKDANIAYDPLEIATDTEMLQMMADQVVEDLSRKVLQPLRNREVDYFEAGEELLLKRKESLEALERFVDAKFDERVKSNVNSPISAKIDGYMKQIIETYQFKN
;
A
#
# COMPACT_ATOMS: atom_id res chain seq x y z
N LYS A 1 -28.77 44.78 -20.00
CA LYS A 1 -28.39 43.37 -20.23
C LYS A 1 -28.82 42.59 -19.00
N GLU A 2 -29.56 41.48 -19.16
CA GLU A 2 -29.85 40.59 -18.03
C GLU A 2 -28.56 39.92 -17.55
N TYR A 3 -28.39 39.83 -16.24
CA TYR A 3 -27.26 39.17 -15.59
C TYR A 3 -27.57 37.68 -15.47
N THR A 4 -26.81 36.86 -16.20
CA THR A 4 -26.96 35.40 -16.16
C THR A 4 -25.88 34.80 -15.27
N VAL A 5 -26.29 33.95 -14.33
CA VAL A 5 -25.39 33.14 -13.50
C VAL A 5 -25.59 31.68 -13.88
N ASN A 6 -24.50 31.01 -14.22
CA ASN A 6 -24.49 29.60 -14.56
C ASN A 6 -23.82 28.82 -13.43
N LYS A 7 -24.47 27.74 -12.97
CA LYS A 7 -23.90 26.84 -11.99
C LYS A 7 -23.76 25.45 -12.59
N ALA A 8 -22.57 24.86 -12.46
CA ALA A 8 -22.34 23.47 -12.81
C ALA A 8 -21.86 22.67 -11.61
N LYS A 9 -22.34 21.43 -11.54
CA LYS A 9 -21.94 20.43 -10.55
C LYS A 9 -21.78 19.09 -11.24
N LYS A 10 -20.63 18.46 -11.03
CA LYS A 10 -20.36 17.09 -11.44
C LYS A 10 -19.98 16.25 -10.24
N VAL A 11 -20.47 15.01 -10.24
CA VAL A 11 -20.19 14.03 -9.19
C VAL A 11 -19.78 12.72 -9.84
N GLY A 12 -18.58 12.26 -9.50
CA GLY A 12 -18.05 10.96 -9.90
C GLY A 12 -18.01 10.00 -8.73
N PHE A 13 -18.19 8.71 -9.02
CA PHE A 13 -18.07 7.61 -8.07
C PHE A 13 -17.32 6.45 -8.72
N ILE A 14 -16.32 5.91 -8.04
CA ILE A 14 -15.65 4.64 -8.38
C ILE A 14 -15.66 3.74 -7.16
N GLU A 15 -15.97 2.46 -7.36
CA GLU A 15 -15.86 1.42 -6.36
C GLU A 15 -15.04 0.25 -6.93
N ILE A 16 -14.00 -0.17 -6.21
CA ILE A 16 -13.19 -1.33 -6.56
C ILE A 16 -13.17 -2.29 -5.39
N SER A 17 -13.66 -3.51 -5.63
CA SER A 17 -13.56 -4.62 -4.69
C SER A 17 -12.38 -5.52 -5.08
N TYR A 18 -11.55 -5.88 -4.11
CA TYR A 18 -10.37 -6.70 -4.35
C TYR A 18 -10.21 -7.79 -3.27
N ARG A 19 -9.43 -8.81 -3.62
CA ARG A 19 -8.99 -9.86 -2.68
C ARG A 19 -7.50 -10.13 -2.87
N ILE A 20 -6.80 -10.32 -1.76
CA ILE A 20 -5.40 -10.77 -1.72
C ILE A 20 -5.42 -12.21 -1.24
N VAL A 21 -4.76 -13.11 -1.98
CA VAL A 21 -4.74 -14.54 -1.71
C VAL A 21 -3.30 -15.00 -1.52
N ASP A 22 -3.05 -15.74 -0.45
CA ASP A 22 -1.80 -16.47 -0.29
C ASP A 22 -1.82 -17.70 -1.20
N VAL A 23 -0.92 -17.73 -2.18
CA VAL A 23 -0.85 -18.79 -3.19
C VAL A 23 -0.42 -20.12 -2.57
N SER A 24 0.34 -20.11 -1.47
CA SER A 24 0.83 -21.33 -0.83
C SER A 24 -0.26 -22.07 -0.05
N THR A 25 -1.18 -21.33 0.56
CA THR A 25 -2.26 -21.89 1.40
C THR A 25 -3.64 -21.83 0.74
N GLY A 26 -3.80 -21.02 -0.30
CA GLY A 26 -5.09 -20.72 -0.94
C GLY A 26 -6.01 -19.83 -0.09
N GLN A 27 -5.54 -19.32 1.05
CA GLN A 27 -6.36 -18.53 1.97
C GLN A 27 -6.44 -17.05 1.53
N ASN A 28 -7.59 -16.43 1.78
CA ASN A 28 -7.75 -14.98 1.60
C ASN A 28 -7.03 -14.25 2.73
N VAL A 29 -5.97 -13.51 2.39
CA VAL A 29 -5.23 -12.64 3.32
C VAL A 29 -6.01 -11.36 3.59
N SER A 30 -6.73 -10.85 2.59
CA SER A 30 -7.55 -9.64 2.70
C SER A 30 -8.66 -9.66 1.66
N VAL A 31 -9.84 -9.16 2.03
CA VAL A 31 -10.96 -8.86 1.13
C VAL A 31 -11.51 -7.50 1.52
N ASP A 32 -11.55 -6.55 0.60
CA ASP A 32 -11.99 -5.19 0.92
C ASP A 32 -12.49 -4.44 -0.34
N THR A 33 -13.13 -3.30 -0.11
CA THR A 33 -13.70 -2.43 -1.14
C THR A 33 -13.21 -1.00 -0.93
N ILE A 34 -12.60 -0.42 -1.97
CA ILE A 34 -12.19 0.98 -2.01
C ILE A 34 -13.26 1.78 -2.74
N ARG A 35 -13.69 2.88 -2.12
CA ARG A 35 -14.70 3.79 -2.68
C ARG A 35 -14.11 5.18 -2.80
N SER A 36 -14.18 5.74 -4.00
CA SER A 36 -13.78 7.13 -4.27
C SER A 36 -14.98 7.92 -4.77
N ARG A 37 -15.15 9.11 -4.21
CA ARG A 37 -16.19 10.07 -4.59
C ARG A 37 -15.55 11.42 -4.83
N LEU A 38 -15.74 11.97 -6.01
CA LEU A 38 -15.25 13.30 -6.37
C LEU A 38 -16.43 14.22 -6.72
N VAL A 39 -16.46 15.39 -6.11
CA VAL A 39 -17.43 16.45 -6.41
C VAL A 39 -16.67 17.66 -6.91
N LYS A 40 -17.04 18.17 -8.08
CA LYS A 40 -16.53 19.42 -8.63
C LYS A 40 -17.71 20.34 -8.91
N GLU A 41 -17.66 21.55 -8.37
CA GLU A 41 -18.70 22.56 -8.50
C GLU A 41 -18.03 23.87 -8.92
N ASP A 42 -18.69 24.58 -9.84
CA ASP A 42 -18.26 25.91 -10.25
C ASP A 42 -19.48 26.81 -10.58
N VAL A 43 -19.28 28.12 -10.45
CA VAL A 43 -20.30 29.14 -10.71
C VAL A 43 -19.68 30.22 -11.59
N GLY A 44 -20.12 30.29 -12.85
CA GLY A 44 -19.73 31.34 -13.79
C GLY A 44 -20.80 32.42 -13.95
N ASN A 45 -20.41 33.58 -14.47
CA ASN A 45 -21.35 34.66 -14.78
C ASN A 45 -20.90 35.48 -16.01
N ASP A 46 -21.87 36.02 -16.74
CA ASP A 46 -21.62 36.74 -18.00
C ASP A 46 -21.06 38.18 -17.80
N GLY A 47 -20.90 38.63 -16.56
CA GLY A 47 -20.46 39.98 -16.21
C GLY A 47 -21.46 41.09 -16.59
N VAL A 48 -21.37 42.23 -15.92
CA VAL A 48 -22.19 43.42 -16.21
C VAL A 48 -21.32 44.66 -16.11
N LYS A 49 -21.00 45.26 -17.27
CA LYS A 49 -20.15 46.46 -17.36
C LYS A 49 -20.72 47.64 -16.58
N ASP A 50 -22.04 47.85 -16.63
CA ASP A 50 -22.71 48.97 -15.97
C ASP A 50 -22.77 48.84 -14.43
N ALA A 51 -22.61 47.61 -13.90
CA ALA A 51 -22.59 47.31 -12.47
C ALA A 51 -21.19 46.92 -11.97
N ASN A 52 -20.15 47.11 -12.78
CA ASN A 52 -18.76 46.72 -12.49
C ASN A 52 -18.59 45.24 -12.08
N ILE A 53 -19.42 44.33 -12.61
CA ILE A 53 -19.31 42.89 -12.38
C ILE A 53 -18.41 42.31 -13.48
N ALA A 54 -17.31 41.68 -13.08
CA ALA A 54 -16.36 41.04 -13.99
C ALA A 54 -16.94 39.74 -14.58
N TYR A 55 -16.63 39.50 -15.86
CA TYR A 55 -16.95 38.24 -16.52
C TYR A 55 -16.16 37.10 -15.89
N ASP A 56 -16.84 36.01 -15.57
CA ASP A 56 -16.24 34.80 -14.97
C ASP A 56 -16.72 33.57 -15.76
N PRO A 57 -15.87 32.97 -16.61
CA PRO A 57 -16.26 31.79 -17.37
C PRO A 57 -16.43 30.59 -16.43
N LEU A 58 -17.39 29.73 -16.75
CA LEU A 58 -17.58 28.48 -16.03
C LEU A 58 -16.45 27.49 -16.37
N GLU A 59 -15.65 27.11 -15.39
CA GLU A 59 -14.53 26.17 -15.48
C GLU A 59 -14.80 24.93 -14.62
N ILE A 60 -15.17 23.82 -15.25
CA ILE A 60 -15.39 22.54 -14.58
C ILE A 60 -14.61 21.42 -15.26
N ALA A 61 -14.05 20.53 -14.45
CA ALA A 61 -13.32 19.36 -14.95
C ALA A 61 -14.18 18.53 -15.92
N THR A 62 -13.52 18.02 -16.94
CA THR A 62 -14.09 17.03 -17.87
C THR A 62 -14.29 15.69 -17.16
N ASP A 63 -15.16 14.85 -17.73
CA ASP A 63 -15.45 13.55 -17.14
C ASP A 63 -14.20 12.65 -17.15
N THR A 64 -13.36 12.77 -18.18
CA THR A 64 -12.07 12.07 -18.27
C THR A 64 -11.10 12.51 -17.18
N GLU A 65 -10.97 13.81 -16.91
CA GLU A 65 -10.12 14.32 -15.83
C GLU A 65 -10.62 13.87 -14.46
N MET A 66 -11.95 13.89 -14.24
CA MET A 66 -12.55 13.37 -13.02
C MET A 66 -12.28 11.87 -12.83
N LEU A 67 -12.43 11.07 -13.90
CA LEU A 67 -12.14 9.64 -13.85
C LEU A 67 -10.66 9.36 -13.58
N GLN A 68 -9.75 10.10 -14.21
CA GLN A 68 -8.31 9.94 -14.00
C GLN A 68 -7.93 10.24 -12.54
N MET A 69 -8.38 11.38 -11.99
CA MET A 69 -8.13 11.73 -10.59
C MET A 69 -8.64 10.67 -9.62
N MET A 70 -9.85 10.14 -9.84
CA MET A 70 -10.41 9.11 -8.99
C MET A 70 -9.68 7.77 -9.16
N ALA A 71 -9.25 7.41 -10.37
CA ALA A 71 -8.48 6.21 -10.63
C ALA A 71 -7.12 6.26 -9.93
N ASP A 72 -6.40 7.39 -10.03
CA ASP A 72 -5.11 7.59 -9.36
C ASP A 72 -5.24 7.42 -7.84
N GLN A 73 -6.26 8.03 -7.25
CA GLN A 73 -6.58 7.89 -5.82
C GLN A 73 -6.82 6.43 -5.43
N VAL A 74 -7.64 5.71 -6.19
CA VAL A 74 -7.98 4.31 -5.88
C VAL A 74 -6.79 3.38 -6.07
N VAL A 75 -5.95 3.63 -7.09
CA VAL A 75 -4.72 2.87 -7.34
C VAL A 75 -3.72 3.09 -6.21
N GLU A 76 -3.57 4.32 -5.71
CA GLU A 76 -2.71 4.62 -4.56
C GLU A 76 -3.20 3.87 -3.30
N ASP A 77 -4.49 3.96 -2.98
CA ASP A 77 -5.07 3.28 -1.82
C ASP A 77 -4.91 1.75 -1.93
N LEU A 78 -5.17 1.19 -3.11
CA LEU A 78 -4.98 -0.24 -3.37
C LEU A 78 -3.52 -0.65 -3.19
N SER A 79 -2.59 0.13 -3.73
CA SER A 79 -1.16 -0.14 -3.62
C SER A 79 -0.70 -0.19 -2.16
N ARG A 80 -1.15 0.78 -1.34
CA ARG A 80 -0.85 0.80 0.10
C ARG A 80 -1.39 -0.44 0.82
N LYS A 81 -2.62 -0.85 0.53
CA LYS A 81 -3.22 -2.04 1.13
C LYS A 81 -2.56 -3.34 0.67
N VAL A 82 -2.17 -3.45 -0.60
CA VAL A 82 -1.47 -4.62 -1.14
C VAL A 82 -0.06 -4.77 -0.55
N LEU A 83 0.63 -3.66 -0.30
CA LEU A 83 1.97 -3.68 0.27
C LEU A 83 1.97 -3.89 1.79
N GLN A 84 0.85 -3.62 2.48
CA GLN A 84 0.77 -3.67 3.94
C GLN A 84 1.22 -5.02 4.54
N PRO A 85 0.79 -6.20 4.04
CA PRO A 85 1.26 -7.49 4.55
C PRO A 85 2.75 -7.74 4.29
N LEU A 86 3.31 -7.10 3.27
CA LEU A 86 4.73 -7.26 2.92
C LEU A 86 5.65 -6.40 3.79
N ARG A 87 5.11 -5.41 4.54
CA ARG A 87 5.93 -4.43 5.26
C ARG A 87 6.82 -5.03 6.34
N ASN A 88 6.36 -6.07 7.03
CA ASN A 88 7.05 -6.64 8.19
C ASN A 88 7.36 -8.14 8.02
N ARG A 89 7.44 -8.63 6.78
CA ARG A 89 7.71 -10.04 6.48
C ARG A 89 8.98 -10.60 7.12
N GLU A 90 10.01 -9.77 7.26
CA GLU A 90 11.23 -10.11 7.97
C GLU A 90 10.97 -10.54 9.41
N VAL A 91 9.97 -9.92 10.07
CA VAL A 91 9.56 -10.24 11.43
C VAL A 91 8.87 -11.60 11.44
N ASP A 92 7.94 -11.83 10.51
CA ASP A 92 7.23 -13.11 10.40
C ASP A 92 8.21 -14.28 10.18
N TYR A 93 9.20 -14.09 9.30
CA TYR A 93 10.25 -15.07 9.06
C TYR A 93 11.14 -15.27 10.29
N PHE A 94 11.51 -14.19 10.97
CA PHE A 94 12.32 -14.27 12.19
C PHE A 94 11.61 -15.04 13.30
N GLU A 95 10.34 -14.71 13.58
CA GLU A 95 9.55 -15.37 14.62
C GLU A 95 9.33 -16.85 14.30
N ALA A 96 9.08 -17.18 13.02
CA ALA A 96 9.00 -18.57 12.57
C ALA A 96 10.34 -19.31 12.76
N GLY A 97 11.47 -18.67 12.46
CA GLY A 97 12.80 -19.21 12.71
C GLY A 97 13.08 -19.45 14.19
N GLU A 98 12.72 -18.50 15.07
CA GLU A 98 12.84 -18.66 16.52
C GLU A 98 11.98 -19.82 17.04
N GLU A 99 10.75 -20.00 16.53
CA GLU A 99 9.91 -21.13 16.91
C GLU A 99 10.57 -22.47 16.56
N LEU A 100 11.05 -22.60 15.32
CA LEU A 100 11.71 -23.81 14.82
C LEU A 100 12.97 -24.12 15.62
N LEU A 101 13.83 -23.13 15.84
CA LEU A 101 15.09 -23.30 16.56
C LEU A 101 14.89 -23.59 18.05
N LEU A 102 14.09 -22.75 18.73
CA LEU A 102 14.03 -22.75 20.19
C LEU A 102 13.07 -23.80 20.73
N LYS A 103 11.92 -24.00 20.07
CA LYS A 103 10.89 -24.94 20.55
C LYS A 103 11.01 -26.30 19.88
N ARG A 104 11.11 -26.34 18.55
CA ARG A 104 11.07 -27.61 17.79
C ARG A 104 12.43 -28.27 17.62
N LYS A 105 13.51 -27.49 17.80
CA LYS A 105 14.91 -27.91 17.60
C LYS A 105 15.23 -28.29 16.14
N GLU A 106 14.43 -27.78 15.20
CA GLU A 106 14.56 -27.95 13.76
C GLU A 106 15.53 -26.89 13.23
N SER A 107 16.83 -27.18 13.33
CA SER A 107 17.88 -26.17 13.14
C SER A 107 18.10 -25.80 11.67
N LEU A 108 17.89 -26.73 10.74
CA LEU A 108 18.09 -26.47 9.31
C LEU A 108 16.94 -25.63 8.74
N GLU A 109 15.71 -25.99 9.09
CA GLU A 109 14.50 -25.26 8.73
C GLU A 109 14.51 -23.85 9.35
N ALA A 110 14.96 -23.72 10.60
CA ALA A 110 15.15 -22.41 11.23
C ALA A 110 16.18 -21.56 10.47
N LEU A 111 17.29 -22.17 10.01
CA LEU A 111 18.31 -21.47 9.23
C LEU A 111 17.73 -20.89 7.93
N GLU A 112 16.91 -21.65 7.21
CA GLU A 112 16.23 -21.15 6.00
C GLU A 112 15.36 -19.92 6.32
N ARG A 113 14.57 -19.96 7.39
CA ARG A 113 13.75 -18.82 7.81
C ARG A 113 14.57 -17.59 8.18
N PHE A 114 15.70 -17.78 8.85
CA PHE A 114 16.60 -16.67 9.16
C PHE A 114 17.26 -16.07 7.91
N VAL A 115 17.57 -16.89 6.89
CA VAL A 115 18.04 -16.41 5.59
C VAL A 115 16.95 -15.61 4.87
N ASP A 116 15.71 -16.11 4.86
CA ASP A 116 14.55 -15.40 4.28
C ASP A 116 14.37 -14.02 4.94
N ALA A 117 14.40 -13.95 6.28
CA ALA A 117 14.28 -12.70 7.02
C ALA A 117 15.38 -11.70 6.64
N LYS A 118 16.63 -12.15 6.59
CA LYS A 118 17.79 -11.30 6.24
C LYS A 118 17.76 -10.85 4.78
N PHE A 119 17.25 -11.70 3.89
CA PHE A 119 17.05 -11.33 2.50
C PHE A 119 16.02 -10.21 2.37
N ASP A 120 14.88 -10.34 3.06
CA ASP A 120 13.80 -9.35 3.03
C ASP A 120 14.25 -7.99 3.60
N GLU A 121 15.00 -7.98 4.70
CA GLU A 121 15.63 -6.75 5.25
C GLU A 121 16.55 -6.07 4.24
N ARG A 122 17.36 -6.83 3.50
CA ARG A 122 18.25 -6.30 2.46
C ARG A 122 17.48 -5.70 1.30
N VAL A 123 16.42 -6.37 0.83
CA VAL A 123 15.54 -5.83 -0.23
C VAL A 123 14.93 -4.50 0.20
N LYS A 124 14.55 -4.39 1.47
CA LYS A 124 14.00 -3.16 2.07
C LYS A 124 15.04 -2.10 2.41
N SER A 125 16.33 -2.36 2.13
CA SER A 125 17.45 -1.49 2.53
C SER A 125 17.52 -1.22 4.05
N ASN A 126 16.93 -2.09 4.88
CA ASN A 126 16.92 -2.00 6.35
C ASN A 126 17.99 -2.91 6.97
N VAL A 127 19.25 -2.70 6.56
CA VAL A 127 20.35 -3.67 6.78
C VAL A 127 20.84 -3.75 8.23
N ASN A 128 20.33 -2.91 9.15
CA ASN A 128 20.80 -2.80 10.53
C ASN A 128 19.65 -2.84 11.56
N SER A 129 18.61 -3.64 11.32
CA SER A 129 17.52 -3.74 12.28
C SER A 129 17.99 -4.49 13.55
N PRO A 130 17.34 -4.27 14.71
CA PRO A 130 17.61 -5.07 15.91
C PRO A 130 17.44 -6.58 15.71
N ILE A 131 16.68 -6.99 14.70
CA ILE A 131 16.43 -8.39 14.35
C ILE A 131 17.64 -8.98 13.61
N SER A 132 18.29 -8.20 12.73
CA SER A 132 19.47 -8.65 11.96
C SER A 132 20.60 -9.17 12.86
N ALA A 133 20.88 -8.46 13.96
CA ALA A 133 21.94 -8.85 14.90
C ALA A 133 21.62 -10.18 15.62
N LYS A 134 20.35 -10.42 15.93
CA LYS A 134 19.90 -11.69 16.53
C LYS A 134 19.97 -12.83 15.54
N ILE A 135 19.53 -12.58 14.29
CA ILE A 135 19.63 -13.53 13.19
C ILE A 135 21.08 -14.01 13.03
N ASP A 136 22.04 -13.09 12.99
CA ASP A 136 23.46 -13.42 12.83
C ASP A 136 23.99 -14.32 13.96
N GLY A 137 23.56 -14.05 15.20
CA GLY A 137 23.87 -14.90 16.35
C GLY A 137 23.33 -16.32 16.19
N TYR A 138 22.06 -16.46 15.83
CA TYR A 138 21.43 -17.77 15.64
C TYR A 138 22.01 -18.54 14.45
N MET A 139 22.24 -17.88 13.31
CA MET A 139 22.86 -18.51 12.14
C MET A 139 24.25 -19.04 12.47
N LYS A 140 25.07 -18.25 13.18
CA LYS A 140 26.40 -18.66 13.62
C LYS A 140 26.32 -19.88 14.54
N GLN A 141 25.45 -19.85 15.55
CA GLN A 141 25.25 -20.97 16.46
C GLN A 141 24.88 -22.26 15.74
N ILE A 142 23.95 -22.20 14.77
CA ILE A 142 23.54 -23.35 13.98
C ILE A 142 24.72 -23.87 13.17
N ILE A 143 25.41 -23.00 12.41
CA ILE A 143 26.54 -23.39 11.55
C ILE A 143 27.65 -24.06 12.36
N GLU A 144 28.04 -23.46 13.50
CA GLU A 144 29.06 -24.05 14.39
C GLU A 144 28.63 -25.44 14.89
N THR A 145 27.37 -25.58 15.33
CA THR A 145 26.85 -26.87 15.80
C THR A 145 26.91 -27.98 14.74
N TYR A 146 26.71 -27.64 13.46
CA TYR A 146 26.80 -28.62 12.37
C TYR A 146 28.24 -28.84 11.88
N GLN A 147 29.12 -27.84 11.95
CA GLN A 147 30.53 -27.98 11.59
C GLN A 147 31.29 -28.96 12.49
N PHE A 148 30.93 -29.05 13.77
CA PHE A 148 31.56 -29.96 14.73
C PHE A 148 30.90 -31.35 14.84
N LYS A 149 29.83 -31.61 14.07
CA LYS A 149 29.14 -32.91 14.01
C LYS A 149 29.55 -33.79 12.83
N ASN A 150 30.37 -33.27 11.92
CA ASN A 150 31.03 -34.00 10.83
C ASN A 150 32.52 -34.13 11.11
#